data_AF-A0A2C9KX49-F1
#
_entry.id   AF-A0A2C9KX49-F1
#
_cell.length_a   1.000
_cell.length_b   1.000
_cell.length_c   1.000
_cell.angle_alpha   90.00
_cell.angle_beta   90.00
_cell.angle_gamma   90.00
#
_symmetry.space_group_name_H-M   'P 1'
#
loop_
_entity.id
_entity.type
_entity.pdbx_description
1 polymer ?
#
loop_
_entity_poly.entity_id
_entity_poly.type
_entity_poly.pdbx_seq_one_letter_code
_entity_poly.pdbx_strand_id
1 'polypeptide(L)'
;MVKPKKFGFKRMSWCSHRFGPRYRLLLVLCLLFLCVTIAFWLHYRFSRPYYRGVEELDPKIWDLLGPQEKSTVKPSTTTRSPQIHIKKISEIKIRDIWTVKEVEEHFFRYLENKDVKCVKDARLGSWNDGGWNVCLSPPYKLIPPCVVYSFGIGDDWHFDESVANSYSCQVLAFDP
;
A
#
# COMPACT_ATOMS: atom_id res chain seq x y z
N MET A 1 41.33 -14.37 -74.66
CA MET A 1 41.02 -15.43 -73.68
C MET A 1 41.74 -15.13 -72.37
N VAL A 2 41.01 -14.65 -71.35
CA VAL A 2 41.56 -14.25 -70.05
C VAL A 2 41.38 -15.42 -69.07
N LYS A 3 42.46 -15.91 -68.47
CA LYS A 3 42.43 -17.00 -67.47
C LYS A 3 41.84 -16.49 -66.15
N PRO A 4 41.01 -17.28 -65.45
CA PRO A 4 40.45 -16.87 -64.16
C PRO A 4 41.50 -16.92 -63.05
N LYS A 5 41.57 -15.87 -62.22
CA LYS A 5 42.35 -15.84 -60.98
C LYS A 5 41.66 -16.72 -59.92
N LYS A 6 42.35 -17.75 -59.43
CA LYS A 6 41.90 -18.55 -58.28
C LYS A 6 42.04 -17.72 -57.00
N PHE A 7 40.93 -17.43 -56.33
CA PHE A 7 40.93 -16.91 -54.96
C PHE A 7 41.25 -18.05 -53.99
N GLY A 8 42.41 -17.99 -53.36
CA GLY A 8 42.80 -18.90 -52.29
C GLY A 8 42.14 -18.49 -50.97
N PHE A 9 41.26 -19.33 -50.43
CA PHE A 9 40.67 -19.15 -49.10
C PHE A 9 41.73 -19.46 -48.04
N LYS A 10 42.32 -18.44 -47.41
CA LYS A 10 43.19 -18.63 -46.24
C LYS A 10 42.32 -19.07 -45.07
N ARG A 11 42.59 -20.25 -44.50
CA ARG A 11 42.01 -20.70 -43.22
C ARG A 11 42.33 -19.68 -42.13
N MET A 12 41.31 -19.09 -41.51
CA MET A 12 41.45 -18.38 -40.23
C MET A 12 41.94 -19.37 -39.17
N SER A 13 43.12 -19.13 -38.61
CA SER A 13 43.59 -19.87 -37.44
C SER A 13 42.78 -19.42 -36.22
N TRP A 14 42.05 -20.35 -35.62
CA TRP A 14 41.42 -20.13 -34.32
C TRP A 14 42.51 -20.04 -33.25
N CYS A 15 42.63 -18.88 -32.62
CA CYS A 15 43.53 -18.69 -31.48
C CYS A 15 42.90 -19.35 -30.25
N SER A 16 43.24 -20.61 -29.99
CA SER A 16 42.81 -21.32 -28.78
C SER A 16 43.63 -20.83 -27.58
N HIS A 17 43.19 -19.72 -26.98
CA HIS A 17 43.79 -19.21 -25.76
C HIS A 17 43.45 -20.13 -24.58
N ARG A 18 44.39 -20.98 -24.21
CA ARG A 18 44.38 -21.67 -22.91
C ARG A 18 44.68 -20.64 -21.82
N PHE A 19 43.64 -19.99 -21.32
CA PHE A 19 43.76 -19.11 -20.16
C PHE A 19 44.24 -19.92 -18.95
N GLY A 20 45.43 -19.55 -18.45
CA GLY A 20 46.03 -20.18 -17.28
C GLY A 20 45.16 -20.05 -16.02
N PRO A 21 45.40 -20.88 -15.00
CA PRO A 21 44.56 -20.96 -13.79
C PRO A 21 44.43 -19.61 -13.07
N ARG A 22 45.45 -18.74 -13.13
CA ARG A 22 45.42 -17.39 -12.55
C ARG A 22 44.39 -16.47 -13.21
N TYR A 23 44.24 -16.55 -14.53
CA TYR A 23 43.27 -15.73 -15.27
C TYR A 23 41.83 -16.20 -15.02
N ARG A 24 41.64 -17.52 -14.86
CA ARG A 24 40.33 -18.08 -14.50
C ARG A 24 39.88 -17.62 -13.12
N LEU A 25 40.79 -17.61 -12.14
CA LEU A 25 40.49 -17.13 -10.80
C LEU A 25 40.12 -15.63 -10.80
N LEU A 26 40.89 -14.79 -11.50
CA LEU A 26 40.61 -13.36 -11.64
C LEU A 26 39.24 -13.10 -12.29
N LEU A 27 38.89 -13.85 -13.32
CA LEU A 27 37.61 -13.71 -14.01
C LEU A 27 36.43 -14.09 -13.11
N VAL A 28 36.56 -15.16 -12.32
CA VAL A 28 35.54 -15.57 -11.34
C VAL A 28 35.36 -14.51 -10.25
N LEU A 29 36.46 -13.98 -9.70
CA LEU A 29 36.40 -12.92 -8.70
C LEU A 29 35.74 -11.65 -9.24
N CYS A 30 36.04 -11.29 -10.49
CA CYS A 30 35.44 -10.11 -11.14
C CYS A 30 33.93 -10.29 -11.37
N LEU A 31 33.49 -11.49 -11.77
CA LEU A 31 32.07 -11.79 -11.95
C LEU A 31 31.32 -11.79 -10.61
N LEU A 32 31.90 -12.36 -9.56
CA LEU A 32 31.31 -12.34 -8.21
C LEU A 32 31.15 -10.91 -7.70
N PHE A 33 32.17 -10.06 -7.85
CA PHE A 33 32.09 -8.65 -7.48
C PHE A 33 30.99 -7.91 -8.26
N LEU A 34 30.92 -8.13 -9.58
CA LEU A 34 29.86 -7.55 -10.41
C LEU A 34 28.46 -8.00 -9.94
N CYS A 35 28.27 -9.28 -9.67
CA CYS A 35 27.00 -9.81 -9.16
C CYS A 35 26.61 -9.19 -7.82
N VAL A 36 27.56 -9.05 -6.88
CA VAL A 36 27.30 -8.44 -5.56
C VAL A 36 26.93 -6.96 -5.70
N THR A 37 27.64 -6.21 -6.55
CA THR A 37 27.32 -4.79 -6.78
C THR A 37 25.96 -4.60 -7.46
N ILE A 38 25.60 -5.46 -8.42
CA ILE A 38 24.28 -5.43 -9.06
C ILE A 38 23.19 -5.80 -8.05
N ALA A 39 23.39 -6.85 -7.25
CA ALA A 39 22.43 -7.26 -6.23
C ALA A 39 22.23 -6.17 -5.17
N PHE A 40 23.31 -5.54 -4.72
CA PHE A 40 23.25 -4.41 -3.79
C PHE A 40 22.55 -3.21 -4.42
N TRP A 41 22.83 -2.88 -5.68
CA TRP A 41 22.16 -1.79 -6.38
C TRP A 41 20.67 -2.07 -6.61
N LEU A 42 20.29 -3.30 -6.95
CA LEU A 42 18.89 -3.71 -7.08
C LEU A 42 18.18 -3.66 -5.74
N HIS A 43 18.80 -4.17 -4.68
CA HIS A 43 18.26 -4.09 -3.32
C HIS A 43 18.11 -2.63 -2.91
N TYR A 44 19.14 -1.79 -3.06
CA TYR A 44 19.08 -0.37 -2.73
C TYR A 44 18.06 0.42 -3.57
N ARG A 45 17.85 0.03 -4.85
CA ARG A 45 16.84 0.64 -5.73
C ARG A 45 15.42 0.22 -5.32
N PHE A 46 15.20 -1.04 -4.93
CA PHE A 46 13.92 -1.52 -4.44
C PHE A 46 13.62 -1.10 -3.00
N SER A 47 14.65 -0.90 -2.20
CA SER A 47 14.58 -0.43 -0.81
C SER A 47 14.59 1.09 -0.69
N ARG A 48 14.55 1.85 -1.80
CA ARG A 48 14.23 3.28 -1.70
C ARG A 48 12.80 3.40 -1.16
N PRO A 49 12.59 3.98 0.03
CA PRO A 49 11.25 4.29 0.48
C PRO A 49 10.62 5.21 -0.58
N TYR A 50 9.45 4.80 -1.04
CA TYR A 50 8.65 5.50 -2.02
C TYR A 50 8.05 6.76 -1.37
N TYR A 51 8.88 7.69 -0.93
CA TYR A 51 8.45 9.06 -0.69
C TYR A 51 8.28 9.73 -2.05
N ARG A 52 7.25 9.31 -2.79
CA ARG A 52 6.63 10.21 -3.76
C ARG A 52 5.90 11.22 -2.91
N GLY A 53 6.56 12.37 -2.73
CA GLY A 53 6.06 13.47 -1.92
C GLY A 53 4.59 13.73 -2.18
N VAL A 54 3.87 14.04 -1.11
CA VAL A 54 2.56 14.67 -1.17
C VAL A 54 2.70 15.84 -2.14
N GLU A 55 2.14 15.69 -3.35
CA GLU A 55 1.84 16.85 -4.17
C GLU A 55 0.99 17.75 -3.29
N GLU A 56 1.48 18.97 -3.06
CA GLU A 56 0.85 20.00 -2.25
C GLU A 56 -0.67 19.88 -2.38
N LEU A 57 -1.32 19.54 -1.26
CA LEU A 57 -2.74 19.16 -1.19
C LEU A 57 -3.53 20.07 -2.13
N ASP A 58 -4.09 19.52 -3.22
CA ASP A 58 -4.81 20.31 -4.23
C ASP A 58 -5.78 21.26 -3.48
N PRO A 59 -5.72 22.59 -3.69
CA PRO A 59 -6.61 23.54 -3.02
C PRO A 59 -8.09 23.14 -3.09
N LYS A 60 -8.49 22.38 -4.12
CA LYS A 60 -9.84 21.82 -4.27
C LYS A 60 -10.21 20.79 -3.19
N ILE A 61 -9.26 20.15 -2.53
CA ILE A 61 -9.52 19.24 -1.42
C ILE A 61 -10.05 20.04 -0.22
N TRP A 62 -9.56 21.26 0.02
CA TRP A 62 -10.11 22.12 1.06
C TRP A 62 -11.54 22.57 0.73
N ASP A 63 -11.85 22.77 -0.56
CA ASP A 63 -13.22 23.03 -1.02
C ASP A 63 -14.16 21.83 -0.83
N LEU A 64 -13.65 20.60 -0.70
CA LEU A 64 -14.46 19.41 -0.38
C LEU A 64 -14.66 19.22 1.13
N LEU A 65 -13.68 19.59 1.95
CA LEU A 65 -13.65 19.34 3.40
C LEU A 65 -14.06 20.55 4.25
N GLY A 66 -14.11 21.74 3.64
CA GLY A 66 -14.62 22.95 4.27
C GLY A 66 -16.12 22.86 4.56
N PRO A 67 -16.67 23.78 5.38
CA PRO A 67 -18.10 23.88 5.63
C PRO A 67 -18.85 24.02 4.30
N GLN A 68 -19.52 22.96 3.86
CA GLN A 68 -20.28 22.98 2.61
C GLN A 68 -21.51 23.87 2.79
N GLU A 69 -21.64 24.89 1.95
CA GLU A 69 -22.91 25.60 1.77
C GLU A 69 -23.94 24.59 1.22
N LYS A 70 -25.14 24.56 1.82
CA LYS A 70 -26.16 23.54 1.55
C LYS A 70 -26.39 23.36 0.03
N SER A 71 -25.91 22.25 -0.51
CA SER A 71 -26.21 21.85 -1.89
C SER A 71 -27.72 21.75 -2.09
N THR A 72 -28.25 22.53 -3.04
CA THR A 72 -29.66 22.59 -3.43
C THR A 72 -30.07 21.47 -4.40
N VAL A 73 -29.21 20.47 -4.61
CA VAL A 73 -29.53 19.31 -5.44
C VAL A 73 -30.35 18.31 -4.63
N LYS A 74 -31.65 18.25 -4.92
CA LYS A 74 -32.57 17.23 -4.38
C LYS A 74 -32.06 15.83 -4.77
N PRO A 75 -31.71 14.94 -3.81
CA PRO A 75 -31.29 13.58 -4.13
C PRO A 75 -32.43 12.81 -4.80
N SER A 76 -32.13 12.19 -5.94
CA SER A 76 -33.02 11.26 -6.65
C SER A 76 -33.47 10.14 -5.70
N THR A 77 -34.78 10.06 -5.50
CA THR A 77 -35.48 9.09 -4.65
C THR A 77 -35.32 7.68 -5.22
N THR A 78 -34.33 6.92 -4.74
CA THR A 78 -34.43 5.51 -4.30
C THR A 78 -33.09 5.12 -3.65
N THR A 79 -32.75 5.79 -2.56
CA THR A 79 -31.67 5.32 -1.68
C THR A 79 -32.34 4.56 -0.56
N ARG A 80 -32.26 3.21 -0.56
CA ARG A 80 -32.50 2.46 0.67
C ARG A 80 -31.40 2.88 1.63
N SER A 81 -31.70 3.89 2.45
CA SER A 81 -30.81 4.33 3.52
C SER A 81 -30.58 3.11 4.40
N PRO A 82 -29.35 2.62 4.51
CA PRO A 82 -29.06 1.45 5.31
C PRO A 82 -29.29 1.81 6.77
N GLN A 83 -30.20 1.08 7.39
CA GLN A 83 -30.50 1.31 8.79
C GLN A 83 -29.34 0.81 9.62
N ILE A 84 -28.61 1.76 10.21
CA ILE A 84 -27.66 1.48 11.27
C ILE A 84 -28.48 0.98 12.44
N HIS A 85 -28.57 -0.35 12.60
CA HIS A 85 -29.13 -0.93 13.80
C HIS A 85 -28.07 -0.83 14.90
N ILE A 86 -27.91 0.37 15.45
CA ILE A 86 -27.16 0.56 16.69
C ILE A 86 -27.83 -0.38 17.70
N LYS A 87 -27.08 -1.37 18.21
CA LYS A 87 -27.60 -2.17 19.31
C LYS A 87 -27.96 -1.18 20.40
N LYS A 88 -29.21 -1.24 20.87
CA LYS A 88 -29.60 -0.48 22.05
C LYS A 88 -28.78 -1.03 23.21
N ILE A 89 -27.64 -0.39 23.49
CA ILE A 89 -26.76 -0.74 24.59
C ILE A 89 -27.66 -0.72 25.82
N SER A 90 -27.69 -1.85 26.55
CA SER A 90 -28.44 -1.95 27.79
C SER A 90 -28.10 -0.72 28.63
N GLU A 91 -29.12 0.00 29.10
CA GLU A 91 -28.94 1.25 29.86
C GLU A 91 -27.79 1.06 30.84
N ILE A 92 -26.75 1.87 30.65
CA ILE A 92 -25.62 1.89 31.57
C ILE A 92 -26.23 2.33 32.90
N LYS A 93 -26.30 1.41 33.87
CA LYS A 93 -26.72 1.74 35.23
C LYS A 93 -25.62 2.57 35.86
N ILE A 94 -25.66 3.88 35.64
CA ILE A 94 -24.78 4.85 36.29
C ILE A 94 -25.01 4.69 37.79
N ARG A 95 -23.98 4.28 38.53
CA ARG A 95 -23.98 4.39 39.99
C ARG A 95 -23.35 5.72 40.32
N ASP A 96 -23.84 6.37 41.37
CA ASP A 96 -23.41 7.72 41.76
C ASP A 96 -21.93 7.78 42.22
N ILE A 97 -21.25 6.64 42.36
CA ILE A 97 -19.85 6.54 42.74
C ILE A 97 -19.17 5.46 41.89
N TRP A 98 -18.39 5.90 40.89
CA TRP A 98 -17.44 5.07 40.15
C TRP A 98 -16.03 5.59 40.37
N THR A 99 -15.07 4.68 40.44
CA THR A 99 -13.64 5.02 40.38
C THR A 99 -13.26 5.41 38.95
N VAL A 100 -12.20 6.21 38.77
CA VAL A 100 -11.71 6.61 37.45
C VAL A 100 -11.46 5.41 36.54
N LYS A 101 -10.90 4.33 37.09
CA LYS A 101 -10.62 3.09 36.35
C LYS A 101 -11.90 2.41 35.86
N GLU A 102 -12.96 2.39 36.67
CA GLU A 102 -14.24 1.82 36.25
C GLU A 102 -14.89 2.66 35.15
N VAL A 103 -14.80 4.00 35.23
CA VAL A 103 -15.28 4.89 34.16
C VAL A 103 -14.54 4.58 32.86
N GLU A 104 -13.22 4.50 32.92
CA GLU A 104 -12.36 4.20 31.78
C GLU A 104 -12.70 2.85 31.13
N GLU A 105 -12.79 1.78 31.92
CA GLU A 105 -13.16 0.45 31.44
C GLU A 105 -14.56 0.43 30.81
N HIS A 106 -15.53 1.11 31.41
CA HIS A 106 -16.89 1.18 30.88
C HIS A 106 -16.96 2.00 29.59
N PHE A 107 -16.19 3.09 29.50
CA PHE A 107 -16.08 3.92 28.32
C PHE A 107 -15.43 3.16 27.16
N PHE A 108 -14.30 2.49 27.39
CA PHE A 108 -13.67 1.67 26.35
C PHE A 108 -14.55 0.51 25.91
N ARG A 109 -15.21 -0.18 26.85
CA ARG A 109 -16.18 -1.23 26.50
C ARG A 109 -17.32 -0.70 25.63
N TYR A 110 -17.80 0.51 25.90
CA TYR A 110 -18.81 1.17 25.07
C TYR A 110 -18.29 1.46 23.66
N LEU A 111 -17.07 2.01 23.54
CA LEU A 111 -16.45 2.30 22.24
C LEU A 111 -16.11 1.05 21.43
N GLU A 112 -15.65 -0.01 22.09
CA GLU A 112 -15.24 -1.27 21.45
C GLU A 112 -16.41 -2.20 21.14
N ASN A 113 -17.59 -1.95 21.71
CA ASN A 113 -18.76 -2.76 21.45
C ASN A 113 -19.17 -2.59 19.97
N LYS A 114 -18.97 -3.65 19.18
CA LYS A 114 -19.27 -3.65 17.76
C LYS A 114 -20.79 -3.63 17.55
N ASP A 115 -21.32 -2.45 17.30
CA ASP A 115 -22.75 -2.22 17.07
C ASP A 115 -23.23 -2.66 15.68
N VAL A 116 -22.33 -3.07 14.78
CA VAL A 116 -22.68 -3.49 13.42
C VAL A 116 -22.07 -4.86 13.12
N LYS A 117 -22.91 -5.84 12.74
CA LYS A 117 -22.43 -7.10 12.18
C LYS A 117 -21.87 -6.82 10.78
N CYS A 118 -20.55 -6.89 10.64
CA CYS A 118 -19.94 -6.84 9.31
C CYS A 118 -20.12 -8.17 8.59
N VAL A 119 -20.86 -8.17 7.48
CA VAL A 119 -21.05 -9.36 6.63
C VAL A 119 -19.89 -9.53 5.65
N LYS A 120 -19.30 -8.42 5.23
CA LYS A 120 -18.17 -8.34 4.30
C LYS A 120 -16.96 -7.74 5.00
N ASP A 121 -16.35 -8.50 5.90
CA ASP A 121 -15.07 -8.14 6.50
C ASP A 121 -13.93 -8.56 5.55
N ALA A 122 -12.92 -7.71 5.39
CA ALA A 122 -11.77 -7.98 4.54
C ALA A 122 -10.49 -7.49 5.22
N ARG A 123 -9.48 -8.36 5.24
CA ARG A 123 -8.11 -7.98 5.60
C ARG A 123 -7.48 -7.21 4.44
N LEU A 124 -7.08 -5.97 4.68
CA LEU A 124 -6.31 -5.14 3.74
C LEU A 124 -4.89 -4.96 4.27
N GLY A 125 -3.90 -5.03 3.39
CA GLY A 125 -2.48 -5.01 3.74
C GLY A 125 -1.93 -6.36 4.21
N SER A 126 -0.87 -6.31 4.99
CA SER A 126 -0.17 -7.50 5.49
C SER A 126 -1.03 -8.34 6.44
N TRP A 127 -0.78 -9.65 6.51
CA TRP A 127 -1.48 -10.53 7.46
C TRP A 127 -1.02 -10.30 8.92
N ASN A 128 0.20 -9.79 9.10
CA ASN A 128 0.79 -9.47 10.41
C ASN A 128 0.67 -7.95 10.66
N ASP A 129 1.72 -7.31 11.18
CA ASP A 129 1.80 -5.85 11.23
C ASP A 129 1.69 -5.25 9.82
N GLY A 130 1.13 -4.04 9.73
CA GLY A 130 0.87 -3.37 8.45
C GLY A 130 -0.46 -3.69 7.77
N GLY A 131 -1.40 -4.35 8.46
CA GLY A 131 -2.72 -4.64 7.90
C GLY A 131 -3.87 -4.50 8.88
N TRP A 132 -5.05 -4.25 8.32
CA TRP A 132 -6.28 -3.97 9.08
C TRP A 132 -7.48 -4.72 8.51
N ASN A 133 -8.37 -5.16 9.40
CA ASN A 133 -9.66 -5.72 9.00
C ASN A 133 -10.66 -4.57 8.80
N VAL A 134 -11.15 -4.41 7.58
CA VAL A 134 -12.04 -3.33 7.17
C VAL A 134 -13.41 -3.89 6.83
N CYS A 135 -14.45 -3.28 7.40
CA CYS A 135 -15.80 -3.64 7.05
C CYS A 135 -16.26 -2.99 5.73
N LEU A 136 -16.49 -3.81 4.71
CA LEU A 136 -16.94 -3.41 3.37
C LEU A 136 -18.39 -3.79 3.11
N SER A 137 -19.18 -3.91 4.16
CA SER A 137 -20.61 -4.16 4.04
C SER A 137 -21.29 -2.87 3.57
N PRO A 138 -22.24 -2.92 2.59
CA PRO A 138 -23.01 -1.74 2.22
C PRO A 138 -23.66 -1.08 3.45
N PRO A 139 -23.65 0.26 3.53
CA PRO A 139 -23.17 1.23 2.53
C PRO A 139 -21.67 1.52 2.60
N TYR A 140 -20.98 1.07 3.64
CA TYR A 140 -19.64 1.51 4.02
C TYR A 140 -18.52 0.91 3.16
N LYS A 141 -18.87 0.30 2.03
CA LYS A 141 -17.86 -0.19 1.10
C LYS A 141 -17.10 0.99 0.49
N LEU A 142 -15.83 0.76 0.21
CA LEU A 142 -15.01 1.71 -0.56
C LEU A 142 -15.48 1.69 -2.02
N ILE A 143 -15.90 2.85 -2.53
CA ILE A 143 -16.33 3.06 -3.92
C ILE A 143 -15.69 4.36 -4.41
N PRO A 144 -14.99 4.35 -5.56
CA PRO A 144 -14.52 5.58 -6.17
C PRO A 144 -15.66 6.55 -6.57
N PRO A 145 -15.43 7.87 -6.45
CA PRO A 145 -14.25 8.51 -5.86
C PRO A 145 -14.26 8.41 -4.33
N CYS A 146 -13.14 8.01 -3.73
CA CYS A 146 -12.99 7.84 -2.28
C CYS A 146 -11.64 8.36 -1.79
N VAL A 147 -11.63 8.89 -0.57
CA VAL A 147 -10.43 9.35 0.15
C VAL A 147 -10.31 8.55 1.45
N VAL A 148 -9.11 8.06 1.75
CA VAL A 148 -8.79 7.34 2.99
C VAL A 148 -7.67 8.10 3.70
N TYR A 149 -7.88 8.41 4.97
CA TYR A 149 -6.86 9.00 5.83
C TYR A 149 -6.20 7.89 6.63
N SER A 150 -4.88 7.83 6.57
CA SER A 150 -4.06 6.84 7.26
C SER A 150 -3.07 7.54 8.19
N PHE A 151 -2.95 7.06 9.42
CA PHE A 151 -2.12 7.66 10.46
C PHE A 151 -1.23 6.62 11.11
N GLY A 152 0.03 6.98 11.37
CA GLY A 152 0.98 6.12 12.09
C GLY A 152 1.46 4.94 11.24
N ILE A 153 1.94 5.24 10.03
CA ILE A 153 2.38 4.24 9.04
C ILE A 153 3.60 3.47 9.57
N GLY A 154 4.51 4.14 10.27
CA GLY A 154 5.66 3.50 10.91
C GLY A 154 6.52 2.72 9.91
N ASP A 155 6.73 3.29 8.72
CA ASP A 155 7.38 2.68 7.54
C ASP A 155 6.68 1.45 6.92
N ASP A 156 5.49 1.08 7.38
CA ASP A 156 4.69 -0.03 6.83
C ASP A 156 3.50 0.45 5.98
N TRP A 157 3.67 0.43 4.66
CA TRP A 157 2.71 0.94 3.68
C TRP A 157 1.73 -0.11 3.17
N HIS A 158 1.76 -1.35 3.67
CA HIS A 158 1.01 -2.46 3.06
C HIS A 158 -0.50 -2.21 3.06
N PHE A 159 -1.03 -1.63 4.13
CA PHE A 159 -2.45 -1.27 4.21
C PHE A 159 -2.82 -0.22 3.18
N ASP A 160 -2.07 0.89 3.15
CA ASP A 160 -2.29 2.04 2.28
C ASP A 160 -2.26 1.64 0.80
N GLU A 161 -1.23 0.88 0.41
CA GLU A 161 -1.11 0.34 -0.94
C GLU A 161 -2.26 -0.61 -1.27
N SER A 162 -2.66 -1.48 -0.34
CA SER A 162 -3.77 -2.40 -0.54
C SER A 162 -5.07 -1.64 -0.80
N VAL A 163 -5.33 -0.55 -0.08
CA VAL A 163 -6.50 0.31 -0.26
C VAL A 163 -6.45 1.01 -1.62
N ALA A 164 -5.33 1.69 -1.91
CA ALA A 164 -5.14 2.44 -3.15
C ALA A 164 -5.28 1.54 -4.39
N ASN A 165 -4.62 0.37 -4.38
CA ASN A 165 -4.58 -0.53 -5.52
C ASN A 165 -5.89 -1.31 -5.71
N SER A 166 -6.51 -1.79 -4.62
CA SER A 166 -7.69 -2.66 -4.72
C SER A 166 -8.99 -1.89 -4.91
N TYR A 167 -9.07 -0.67 -4.37
CA TYR A 167 -10.29 0.13 -4.38
C TYR A 167 -10.16 1.43 -5.16
N SER A 168 -8.97 1.76 -5.69
CA SER A 168 -8.74 2.99 -6.44
C SER A 168 -9.11 4.26 -5.64
N CYS A 169 -8.94 4.21 -4.31
CA CYS A 169 -9.10 5.38 -3.45
C CYS A 169 -7.82 6.20 -3.41
N GLN A 170 -7.97 7.51 -3.22
CA GLN A 170 -6.86 8.37 -2.83
C GLN A 170 -6.54 8.13 -1.36
N VAL A 171 -5.32 7.73 -1.05
CA VAL A 171 -4.87 7.55 0.34
C VAL A 171 -3.99 8.74 0.73
N LEU A 172 -4.37 9.42 1.81
CA LEU A 172 -3.65 10.53 2.41
C LEU A 172 -3.06 10.04 3.74
N ALA A 173 -1.75 9.89 3.77
CA ALA A 173 -1.06 9.16 4.82
C ALA A 173 -0.16 10.10 5.63
N PHE A 174 -0.23 10.02 6.96
CA PHE A 174 0.42 10.93 7.91
C PHE A 174 1.17 10.15 8.98
N ASP A 175 2.43 10.50 9.21
CA ASP A 175 3.28 9.86 10.24
C ASP A 175 4.03 10.96 11.02
N PRO A 176 3.44 11.46 12.13
CA PRO A 176 3.93 12.63 12.87
C PRO A 176 5.12 12.35 13.81
#